data_AF-F9NZL7-F1
#
_entry.id   AF-F9NZL7-F1
#
_cell.length_a   1.000
_cell.length_b   1.000
_cell.length_c   1.000
_cell.angle_alpha   90.00
_cell.angle_beta   90.00
_cell.angle_gamma   90.00
#
_symmetry.space_group_name_H-M   'P 1'
#
loop_
_entity.id
_entity.type
_entity.pdbx_description
1 polymer ?
#
loop_
_entity_poly.entity_id
_entity_poly.type
_entity_poly.pdbx_seq_one_letter_code
_entity_poly.pdbx_strand_id
1 'polypeptide(L)'
;MARQNYFDILNRMEFDPQRELKNLMDLLEMERNFKSIYYETSLNSAISDNFLDYPNRSTFTSYSQMVEFVGLNIYNTTEQLFVFSEFLVDIFCNLAEKFTEEESEFIQIIFDNIKRFLELSNHELITLDNGNKIIVEKNVYASEASQIVSETSIEEAIKVLEYNHFSNKGNIQRKKEILIALANYLEPFRRELNYSEELKDIMKVNNQKVIAFEKLFEMYNNFGLRHNNSNQYHLDLADDELEQWYDDIYTSTLFVILSMDESRILSKLKTLREG
;
A
#
# COMPACT_ATOMS: atom_id res chain seq x y z
N MET A 1 35.51 -1.99 23.23
CA MET A 1 34.43 -1.47 22.36
C MET A 1 34.96 -0.24 21.65
N ALA A 2 34.89 -0.18 20.32
CA ALA A 2 35.26 1.04 19.59
C ALA A 2 34.30 2.18 19.97
N ARG A 3 34.81 3.41 20.16
CA ARG A 3 33.96 4.59 20.37
C ARG A 3 33.15 4.83 19.10
N GLN A 4 31.84 4.94 19.25
CA GLN A 4 30.90 5.24 18.18
C GLN A 4 30.68 6.75 18.13
N ASN A 5 30.59 7.32 16.92
CA ASN A 5 30.19 8.70 16.75
C ASN A 5 28.64 8.80 16.76
N TYR A 6 28.11 10.02 16.89
CA TYR A 6 26.65 10.24 16.94
C TYR A 6 25.90 9.72 15.71
N PHE A 7 26.48 9.79 14.50
CA PHE A 7 25.86 9.24 13.29
C PHE A 7 25.83 7.71 13.30
N ASP A 8 26.84 7.05 13.86
CA ASP A 8 26.83 5.59 14.02
C ASP A 8 25.70 5.13 14.94
N ILE A 9 25.34 5.95 15.93
CA ILE A 9 24.22 5.69 16.86
C ILE A 9 22.89 5.88 16.12
N LEU A 10 22.74 6.98 15.37
CA LEU A 10 21.53 7.22 14.56
C LEU A 10 21.30 6.15 13.49
N ASN A 11 22.36 5.68 12.83
CA ASN A 11 22.25 4.63 11.81
C ASN A 11 21.83 3.26 12.36
N ARG A 12 21.92 3.07 13.68
CA ARG A 12 21.44 1.86 14.39
C ARG A 12 20.07 2.05 15.00
N MET A 13 19.46 3.23 14.83
CA MET A 13 18.12 3.48 15.33
C MET A 13 17.15 2.60 14.56
N GLU A 14 16.61 1.60 15.26
CA GLU A 14 15.55 0.76 14.73
C GLU A 14 14.20 1.48 14.82
N PHE A 15 13.28 1.07 13.96
CA PHE A 15 11.90 1.50 14.00
C PHE A 15 11.26 1.09 15.34
N ASP A 16 10.69 2.07 16.04
CA ASP A 16 9.99 1.87 17.30
C ASP A 16 8.62 2.57 17.22
N PRO A 17 7.53 1.81 16.98
CA PRO A 17 6.19 2.36 16.84
C PRO A 17 5.73 3.22 18.01
N GLN A 18 6.12 2.88 19.24
CA GLN A 18 5.71 3.62 20.43
C GLN A 18 6.41 4.98 20.47
N ARG A 19 7.71 5.00 20.19
CA ARG A 19 8.48 6.24 20.10
C ARG A 19 7.95 7.14 19.00
N GLU A 20 7.71 6.60 17.80
CA GLU A 20 7.26 7.41 16.67
C GLU A 20 5.82 7.93 16.86
N LEU A 21 4.91 7.12 17.41
CA LEU A 21 3.56 7.59 17.74
C LEU A 21 3.60 8.72 18.78
N LYS A 22 4.41 8.54 19.83
CA LYS A 22 4.60 9.59 20.83
C LYS A 22 5.16 10.87 20.21
N ASN A 23 6.17 10.77 19.35
CA ASN A 23 6.74 11.92 18.65
C ASN A 23 5.67 12.67 17.83
N LEU A 24 4.79 11.96 17.13
CA LEU A 24 3.69 12.59 16.38
C LEU A 24 2.71 13.32 17.31
N MET A 25 2.31 12.69 18.43
CA MET A 25 1.42 13.32 19.41
C MET A 25 2.06 14.55 20.04
N ASP A 26 3.34 14.44 20.45
CA ASP A 26 4.10 15.55 21.04
C ASP A 26 4.22 16.72 20.06
N LEU A 27 4.37 16.46 18.75
CA LEU A 27 4.38 17.50 17.72
C LEU A 27 3.01 18.16 17.56
N LEU A 28 1.92 17.39 17.55
CA LEU A 28 0.56 17.93 17.41
C LEU A 28 0.16 18.81 18.60
N GLU A 29 0.59 18.45 19.80
CA GLU A 29 0.33 19.17 21.05
C GLU A 29 1.35 20.28 21.33
N MET A 30 2.41 20.40 20.53
CA MET A 30 3.44 21.42 20.73
C MET A 30 2.82 22.82 20.62
N GLU A 31 2.75 23.51 21.75
CA GLU A 31 2.31 24.91 21.80
C GLU A 31 3.30 25.78 21.03
N ARG A 32 2.77 26.56 20.08
CA ARG A 32 3.52 27.51 19.26
C ARG A 32 2.68 28.76 19.03
N ASN A 33 3.35 29.87 18.71
CA ASN A 33 2.69 31.16 18.47
C ASN A 33 2.06 31.26 17.06
N PHE A 34 1.31 30.24 16.63
CA PHE A 34 0.72 30.17 15.27
C PHE A 34 -0.33 31.23 14.97
N LYS A 35 -1.08 31.71 15.99
CA LYS A 35 -2.22 32.64 15.79
C LYS A 35 -1.99 34.06 16.29
N SER A 36 -1.09 34.29 17.25
CA SER A 36 -0.85 35.63 17.83
C SER A 36 0.39 35.65 18.73
N ILE A 37 1.03 36.83 18.86
CA ILE A 37 2.10 37.10 19.85
C ILE A 37 1.62 36.87 21.31
N TYR A 38 0.30 36.81 21.53
CA TYR A 38 -0.32 36.76 22.85
C TYR A 38 -0.96 35.41 23.22
N TYR A 39 -1.11 34.47 22.28
CA TYR A 39 -1.74 33.17 22.53
C TYR A 39 -1.05 32.08 21.72
N GLU A 40 -0.42 31.16 22.43
CA GLU A 40 0.10 29.92 21.86
C GLU A 40 -1.08 28.98 21.58
N THR A 41 -1.08 28.35 20.41
CA THR A 41 -2.06 27.33 20.02
C THR A 41 -1.32 26.14 19.44
N SER A 42 -1.81 24.94 19.72
CA SER A 42 -1.27 23.71 19.14
C SER A 42 -1.86 23.44 17.76
N LEU A 43 -1.18 22.63 16.93
CA LEU A 43 -1.75 22.19 15.66
C LEU A 43 -3.01 21.35 15.89
N ASN A 44 -3.07 20.60 17.00
CA ASN A 44 -4.27 19.88 17.41
C ASN A 44 -5.48 20.82 17.63
N SER A 45 -5.23 22.00 18.22
CA SER A 45 -6.26 23.03 18.39
C SER A 45 -6.72 23.59 17.04
N ALA A 46 -5.79 23.84 16.11
CA ALA A 46 -6.10 24.31 14.77
C ALA A 46 -6.94 23.30 13.96
N ILE A 47 -6.62 22.00 14.06
CA ILE A 47 -7.45 20.94 13.46
C ILE A 47 -8.85 20.95 14.08
N SER A 48 -8.93 21.00 15.41
CA SER A 48 -10.20 20.97 16.15
C SER A 48 -11.11 22.15 15.77
N ASP A 49 -10.54 23.35 15.65
CA ASP A 49 -11.28 24.57 15.27
C ASP A 49 -11.86 24.47 13.85
N ASN A 50 -11.17 23.79 12.93
CA ASN A 50 -11.56 23.65 11.53
C ASN A 50 -12.25 22.31 11.22
N PHE A 51 -12.44 21.44 12.21
CA PHE A 51 -12.86 20.06 11.98
C PHE A 51 -14.21 19.91 11.29
N LEU A 52 -15.15 20.84 11.51
CA LEU A 52 -16.47 20.78 10.87
C LEU A 52 -16.41 20.96 9.34
N ASP A 53 -15.33 21.55 8.83
CA ASP A 53 -15.08 21.72 7.39
C ASP A 53 -14.39 20.50 6.76
N TYR A 54 -13.94 19.52 7.57
CA TYR A 54 -13.28 18.31 7.07
C TYR A 54 -14.27 17.39 6.35
N PRO A 55 -14.13 17.15 5.03
CA PRO A 55 -15.12 16.40 4.24
C PRO A 55 -15.31 14.96 4.71
N ASN A 56 -14.24 14.30 5.16
CA ASN A 56 -14.25 12.90 5.57
C ASN A 56 -14.62 12.70 7.05
N ARG A 57 -15.14 13.72 7.73
CA ARG A 57 -15.62 13.63 9.13
C ARG A 57 -16.89 12.79 9.31
N SER A 58 -17.52 12.34 8.23
CA SER A 58 -18.81 11.63 8.27
C SER A 58 -19.85 12.41 9.10
N THR A 59 -20.35 11.80 10.18
CA THR A 59 -21.31 12.43 11.11
C THR A 59 -20.67 12.96 12.39
N PHE A 60 -19.34 12.82 12.57
CA PHE A 60 -18.66 13.32 13.75
C PHE A 60 -18.70 14.85 13.79
N THR A 61 -18.96 15.38 14.98
CA THR A 61 -19.04 16.83 15.23
C THR A 61 -17.81 17.39 15.94
N SER A 62 -16.88 16.53 16.33
CA SER A 62 -15.62 16.94 16.97
C SER A 62 -14.47 16.03 16.58
N TYR A 63 -13.28 16.63 16.47
CA TYR A 63 -12.04 15.92 16.13
C TYR A 63 -11.73 14.80 17.14
N SER A 64 -11.86 15.09 18.44
CA SER A 64 -11.60 14.13 19.51
C SER A 64 -12.48 12.89 19.44
N GLN A 65 -13.79 13.04 19.14
CA GLN A 65 -14.69 11.89 18.98
C GLN A 65 -14.29 10.99 17.81
N MET A 66 -13.84 11.59 16.69
CA MET A 66 -13.39 10.81 15.54
C MET A 66 -12.07 10.09 15.84
N VAL A 67 -11.11 10.75 16.51
CA VAL A 67 -9.86 10.12 16.96
C VAL A 67 -10.13 8.95 17.89
N GLU A 68 -11.02 9.12 18.87
CA GLU A 68 -11.41 8.05 19.79
C GLU A 68 -12.03 6.88 19.04
N PHE A 69 -12.98 7.15 18.13
CA PHE A 69 -13.63 6.11 17.33
C PHE A 69 -12.64 5.34 16.44
N VAL A 70 -11.75 6.05 15.73
CA VAL A 70 -10.71 5.42 14.92
C VAL A 70 -9.80 4.57 15.80
N GLY A 71 -9.43 5.08 16.99
CA GLY A 71 -8.60 4.38 17.97
C GLY A 71 -9.19 3.06 18.50
N LEU A 72 -10.51 2.93 18.57
CA LEU A 72 -11.17 1.70 19.04
C LEU A 72 -11.03 0.51 18.10
N ASN A 73 -10.65 0.73 16.84
CA ASN A 73 -10.56 -0.31 15.80
C ASN A 73 -9.13 -0.81 15.58
N ILE A 74 -8.23 -0.60 16.53
CA ILE A 74 -6.79 -0.79 16.37
C ILE A 74 -6.28 -1.89 17.32
N TYR A 75 -5.52 -2.84 16.79
CA TYR A 75 -5.10 -4.03 17.53
C TYR A 75 -3.72 -3.89 18.17
N ASN A 76 -2.81 -3.09 17.57
CA ASN A 76 -1.44 -2.91 18.08
C ASN A 76 -0.88 -1.51 17.80
N THR A 77 0.26 -1.18 18.43
CA THR A 77 0.86 0.17 18.32
C THR A 77 1.35 0.51 16.91
N THR A 78 1.88 -0.45 16.15
CA THR A 78 2.31 -0.19 14.75
C THR A 78 1.12 0.19 13.90
N GLU A 79 0.05 -0.57 14.01
CA GLU A 79 -1.21 -0.26 13.35
C GLU A 79 -1.77 1.08 13.81
N GLN A 80 -1.67 1.39 15.12
CA GLN A 80 -2.05 2.69 15.67
C GLN A 80 -1.31 3.84 15.02
N LEU A 81 0.02 3.71 14.92
CA LEU A 81 0.86 4.69 14.27
C LEU A 81 0.45 4.89 12.80
N PHE A 82 0.25 3.80 12.06
CA PHE A 82 -0.04 3.87 10.63
C PHE A 82 -1.44 4.43 10.37
N VAL A 83 -2.49 3.92 11.02
CA VAL A 83 -3.85 4.45 10.90
C VAL A 83 -3.90 5.92 11.30
N PHE A 84 -3.26 6.30 12.39
CA PHE A 84 -3.22 7.70 12.82
C PHE A 84 -2.47 8.58 11.80
N SER A 85 -1.42 8.05 11.17
CA SER A 85 -0.66 8.77 10.14
C SER A 85 -1.48 8.94 8.86
N GLU A 86 -2.20 7.92 8.39
CA GLU A 86 -3.15 8.05 7.27
C GLU A 86 -4.20 9.11 7.56
N PHE A 87 -4.76 9.08 8.78
CA PHE A 87 -5.75 10.05 9.23
C PHE A 87 -5.22 11.49 9.26
N LEU A 88 -4.01 11.69 9.78
CA LEU A 88 -3.36 13.01 9.77
C LEU A 88 -3.08 13.50 8.35
N VAL A 89 -2.56 12.62 7.49
CA VAL A 89 -2.29 12.96 6.09
C VAL A 89 -3.56 13.40 5.38
N ASP A 90 -4.67 12.67 5.59
CA ASP A 90 -5.95 13.01 4.99
C ASP A 90 -6.49 14.36 5.51
N ILE A 91 -6.47 14.57 6.83
CA ILE A 91 -6.88 15.85 7.43
C ILE A 91 -6.05 17.01 6.90
N PHE A 92 -4.72 16.89 6.89
CA PHE A 92 -3.84 17.98 6.45
C PHE A 92 -4.03 18.32 4.97
N CYS A 93 -4.28 17.31 4.13
CA CYS A 93 -4.53 17.54 2.72
C CYS A 93 -5.90 18.19 2.49
N ASN A 94 -6.94 17.76 3.19
CA ASN A 94 -8.30 18.27 3.00
C ASN A 94 -8.54 19.64 3.65
N LEU A 95 -7.80 19.96 4.72
CA LEU A 95 -7.88 21.25 5.42
C LEU A 95 -6.73 22.19 5.06
N ALA A 96 -5.96 21.91 4.00
CA ALA A 96 -4.76 22.67 3.63
C ALA A 96 -5.01 24.19 3.56
N GLU A 97 -6.15 24.62 3.00
CA GLU A 97 -6.53 26.04 2.86
C GLU A 97 -6.93 26.72 4.18
N LYS A 98 -7.13 25.94 5.26
CA LYS A 98 -7.50 26.43 6.60
C LYS A 98 -6.31 26.72 7.49
N PHE A 99 -5.14 26.18 7.14
CA PHE A 99 -3.92 26.39 7.88
C PHE A 99 -3.21 27.67 7.41
N THR A 100 -2.63 28.38 8.37
CA THR A 100 -1.71 29.48 8.11
C THR A 100 -0.42 28.97 7.43
N GLU A 101 0.39 29.90 6.93
CA GLU A 101 1.71 29.56 6.36
C GLU A 101 2.61 28.88 7.41
N GLU A 102 2.64 29.39 8.65
CA GLU A 102 3.46 28.83 9.73
C GLU A 102 2.98 27.43 10.16
N GLU A 103 1.66 27.23 10.26
CA GLU A 103 1.07 25.89 10.51
C GLU A 103 1.40 24.93 9.35
N SER A 104 1.36 25.41 8.11
CA SER A 104 1.66 24.61 6.92
C SER A 104 3.13 24.17 6.88
N GLU A 105 4.07 25.06 7.22
CA GLU A 105 5.49 24.72 7.36
C GLU A 105 5.70 23.68 8.47
N PHE A 106 4.99 23.81 9.60
CA PHE A 106 5.08 22.86 10.68
C PHE A 106 4.46 21.49 10.34
N ILE A 107 3.37 21.47 9.59
CA ILE A 107 2.78 20.24 9.01
C ILE A 107 3.81 19.52 8.13
N GLN A 108 4.67 20.22 7.39
CA GLN A 108 5.72 19.56 6.61
C GLN A 108 6.71 18.78 7.49
N ILE A 109 7.02 19.26 8.69
CA ILE A 109 7.86 18.52 9.65
C ILE A 109 7.19 17.21 10.06
N ILE A 110 5.87 17.23 10.26
CA ILE A 110 5.10 16.02 10.55
C ILE A 110 5.14 15.07 9.35
N PHE A 111 4.96 15.56 8.12
CA PHE A 111 5.09 14.73 6.92
C PHE A 111 6.49 14.12 6.78
N ASP A 112 7.55 14.86 7.10
CA ASP A 112 8.93 14.37 7.04
C ASP A 112 9.19 13.28 8.08
N ASN A 113 8.65 13.43 9.29
CA ASN A 113 8.69 12.37 10.31
C ASN A 113 7.93 11.12 9.85
N ILE A 114 6.73 11.29 9.27
CA ILE A 114 5.95 10.19 8.70
C ILE A 114 6.76 9.46 7.65
N LYS A 115 7.28 10.16 6.63
CA LYS A 115 8.14 9.57 5.61
C LYS A 115 9.34 8.84 6.22
N ARG A 116 9.98 9.43 7.24
CA ARG A 116 11.18 8.87 7.86
C ARG A 116 10.91 7.52 8.55
N PHE A 117 9.85 7.39 9.35
CA PHE A 117 9.58 6.11 9.99
C PHE A 117 8.97 5.09 9.03
N LEU A 118 8.27 5.53 7.97
CA LEU A 118 7.82 4.64 6.91
C LEU A 118 9.03 3.99 6.21
N GLU A 119 10.06 4.77 5.87
CA GLU A 119 11.33 4.22 5.36
C GLU A 119 11.98 3.22 6.33
N LEU A 120 12.04 3.54 7.63
CA LEU A 120 12.63 2.66 8.65
C LEU A 120 11.84 1.36 8.85
N SER A 121 10.54 1.37 8.54
CA SER A 121 9.65 0.22 8.68
C SER A 121 9.43 -0.52 7.37
N ASN A 122 10.10 -0.15 6.27
CA ASN A 122 9.88 -0.70 4.92
C ASN A 122 8.46 -0.46 4.38
N HIS A 123 7.91 0.73 4.60
CA HIS A 123 6.59 1.14 4.13
C HIS A 123 6.65 2.46 3.33
N GLU A 124 5.57 2.76 2.60
CA GLU A 124 5.41 4.00 1.85
C GLU A 124 3.95 4.46 1.79
N LEU A 125 3.73 5.74 1.48
CA LEU A 125 2.39 6.29 1.21
C LEU A 125 2.09 6.23 -0.30
N ILE A 126 1.00 5.59 -0.66
CA ILE A 126 0.45 5.59 -2.03
C ILE A 126 -0.86 6.37 -2.07
N THR A 127 -1.25 6.86 -3.25
CA THR A 127 -2.55 7.52 -3.48
C THR A 127 -3.46 6.57 -4.25
N LEU A 128 -4.67 6.34 -3.72
CA LEU A 128 -5.74 5.55 -4.34
C LEU A 128 -6.48 6.36 -5.42
N ASP A 129 -7.27 5.70 -6.27
CA ASP A 129 -8.03 6.35 -7.36
C ASP A 129 -8.98 7.45 -6.86
N ASN A 130 -9.50 7.30 -5.64
CA ASN A 130 -10.40 8.27 -5.01
C ASN A 130 -9.66 9.45 -4.35
N GLY A 131 -8.32 9.51 -4.45
CA GLY A 131 -7.47 10.54 -3.86
C GLY A 131 -7.01 10.24 -2.42
N ASN A 132 -7.54 9.19 -1.79
CA ASN A 132 -7.14 8.81 -0.43
C ASN A 132 -5.69 8.32 -0.42
N LYS A 133 -4.95 8.63 0.64
CA LYS A 133 -3.58 8.16 0.81
C LYS A 133 -3.51 7.07 1.86
N ILE A 134 -2.86 5.97 1.52
CA ILE A 134 -2.75 4.80 2.40
C ILE A 134 -1.30 4.33 2.50
N ILE A 135 -0.96 3.69 3.62
CA ILE A 135 0.37 3.15 3.91
C ILE A 135 0.45 1.69 3.48
N VAL A 136 1.39 1.37 2.60
CA VAL A 136 1.64 0.00 2.13
C VAL A 136 3.05 -0.44 2.47
N GLU A 137 3.25 -1.74 2.67
CA GLU A 137 4.59 -2.31 2.75
C GLU A 137 5.27 -2.22 1.37
N LYS A 138 6.53 -1.78 1.36
CA LYS A 138 7.32 -1.69 0.14
C LYS A 138 7.60 -3.09 -0.40
N ASN A 139 7.24 -3.28 -1.66
CA ASN A 139 7.53 -4.50 -2.39
C ASN A 139 7.99 -4.12 -3.80
N VAL A 140 9.29 -4.30 -4.07
CA VAL A 140 9.90 -3.92 -5.36
C VAL A 140 9.18 -4.56 -6.54
N TYR A 141 8.77 -5.82 -6.42
CA TYR A 141 8.04 -6.52 -7.46
C TYR A 141 6.64 -5.94 -7.66
N ALA A 142 5.97 -5.52 -6.59
CA ALA A 142 4.68 -4.84 -6.67
C ALA A 142 4.81 -3.46 -7.30
N SER A 143 5.85 -2.70 -6.95
CA SER A 143 6.13 -1.39 -7.55
C SER A 143 6.39 -1.50 -9.06
N GLU A 144 7.22 -2.45 -9.49
CA GLU A 144 7.50 -2.70 -10.91
C GLU A 144 6.25 -3.21 -11.65
N ALA A 145 5.53 -4.19 -11.08
CA ALA A 145 4.30 -4.71 -11.66
C ALA A 145 3.21 -3.61 -11.76
N SER A 146 3.08 -2.75 -10.75
CA SER A 146 2.18 -1.59 -10.77
C SER A 146 2.53 -0.65 -11.92
N GLN A 147 3.81 -0.37 -12.14
CA GLN A 147 4.23 0.48 -13.26
C GLN A 147 3.84 -0.13 -14.61
N ILE A 148 4.05 -1.43 -14.82
CA ILE A 148 3.66 -2.14 -16.04
C ILE A 148 2.13 -2.08 -16.24
N VAL A 149 1.36 -2.37 -15.19
CA VAL A 149 -0.11 -2.37 -15.24
C VAL A 149 -0.63 -0.96 -15.56
N SER A 150 0.00 0.08 -15.01
CA SER A 150 -0.40 1.48 -15.19
C SER A 150 -0.34 1.96 -16.65
N GLU A 151 0.41 1.27 -17.51
CA GLU A 151 0.41 1.52 -18.96
C GLU A 151 -0.96 1.23 -19.61
N THR A 152 -1.78 0.39 -18.96
CA THR A 152 -3.06 -0.10 -19.49
C THR A 152 -4.24 0.19 -18.59
N SER A 153 -4.04 0.23 -17.26
CA SER A 153 -5.08 0.54 -16.28
C SER A 153 -4.47 1.11 -15.00
N ILE A 154 -4.80 2.36 -14.65
CA ILE A 154 -4.37 2.99 -13.39
C ILE A 154 -5.07 2.34 -12.20
N GLU A 155 -6.36 2.05 -12.31
CA GLU A 155 -7.17 1.44 -11.25
C GLU A 155 -6.58 0.09 -10.81
N GLU A 156 -6.22 -0.76 -11.78
CA GLU A 156 -5.63 -2.08 -11.47
C GLU A 156 -4.18 -1.97 -10.97
N ALA A 157 -3.43 -0.95 -11.39
CA ALA A 157 -2.09 -0.69 -10.87
C ALA A 157 -2.13 -0.33 -9.38
N ILE A 158 -3.13 0.45 -8.96
CA ILE A 158 -3.33 0.75 -7.55
C ILE A 158 -3.69 -0.51 -6.77
N LYS A 159 -4.50 -1.43 -7.34
CA LYS A 159 -4.80 -2.73 -6.70
C LYS A 159 -3.56 -3.58 -6.48
N VAL A 160 -2.58 -3.53 -7.38
CA VAL A 160 -1.29 -4.20 -7.18
C VAL A 160 -0.60 -3.72 -5.91
N LEU A 161 -0.56 -2.41 -5.66
CA LEU A 161 0.08 -1.85 -4.48
C LEU A 161 -0.77 -2.03 -3.21
N GLU A 162 -2.08 -1.83 -3.34
CA GLU A 162 -3.05 -1.91 -2.23
C GLU A 162 -3.02 -3.28 -1.55
N TYR A 163 -2.72 -4.37 -2.26
CA TYR A 163 -2.62 -5.70 -1.65
C TYR A 163 -1.71 -5.71 -0.42
N ASN A 164 -0.59 -4.97 -0.46
CA ASN A 164 0.40 -4.86 0.62
C ASN A 164 0.05 -3.80 1.68
N HIS A 165 -1.18 -3.28 1.70
CA HIS A 165 -1.64 -2.40 2.78
C HIS A 165 -1.59 -3.13 4.12
N PHE A 166 -1.06 -2.49 5.17
CA PHE A 166 -0.84 -3.15 6.46
C PHE A 166 -2.14 -3.70 7.08
N SER A 167 -3.29 -3.06 6.83
CA SER A 167 -4.59 -3.50 7.36
C SER A 167 -5.15 -4.72 6.61
N ASN A 168 -4.56 -5.08 5.47
CA ASN A 168 -4.96 -6.29 4.75
C ASN A 168 -4.44 -7.57 5.40
N LYS A 169 -3.50 -7.48 6.35
CA LYS A 169 -3.02 -8.64 7.10
C LYS A 169 -4.17 -9.22 7.94
N GLY A 170 -4.52 -10.48 7.69
CA GLY A 170 -5.70 -11.15 8.26
C GLY A 170 -7.03 -10.76 7.59
N ASN A 171 -7.05 -9.83 6.62
CA ASN A 171 -8.26 -9.40 5.93
C ASN A 171 -8.45 -10.19 4.61
N ILE A 172 -8.88 -11.45 4.76
CA ILE A 172 -9.07 -12.39 3.65
C ILE A 172 -10.05 -11.83 2.62
N GLN A 173 -11.12 -11.17 3.05
CA GLN A 173 -12.14 -10.62 2.16
C GLN A 173 -11.55 -9.52 1.27
N ARG A 174 -10.75 -8.59 1.82
CA ARG A 174 -10.13 -7.54 1.01
C ARG A 174 -9.07 -8.10 0.06
N LYS A 175 -8.22 -9.01 0.53
CA LYS A 175 -7.24 -9.73 -0.31
C LYS A 175 -7.93 -10.44 -1.49
N LYS A 176 -9.06 -11.11 -1.23
CA LYS A 176 -9.88 -11.77 -2.26
C LYS A 176 -10.38 -10.80 -3.32
N GLU A 177 -10.95 -9.67 -2.91
CA GLU A 177 -11.46 -8.64 -3.83
C GLU A 177 -10.36 -8.11 -4.76
N ILE A 178 -9.19 -7.83 -4.21
CA ILE A 178 -8.02 -7.38 -4.98
C ILE A 178 -7.59 -8.47 -5.98
N LEU A 179 -7.47 -9.72 -5.55
CA LEU A 179 -7.10 -10.83 -6.43
C LEU A 179 -8.12 -11.09 -7.54
N ILE A 180 -9.42 -10.89 -7.28
CA ILE A 180 -10.46 -10.97 -8.32
C ILE A 180 -10.25 -9.88 -9.38
N ALA A 181 -9.96 -8.65 -8.95
CA ALA A 181 -9.68 -7.54 -9.87
C ALA A 181 -8.46 -7.85 -10.76
N LEU A 182 -7.35 -8.30 -10.15
CA LEU A 182 -6.15 -8.68 -10.88
C LEU A 182 -6.35 -9.90 -11.80
N ALA A 183 -7.16 -10.88 -11.40
CA ALA A 183 -7.50 -12.02 -12.25
C ALA A 183 -8.31 -11.60 -13.48
N ASN A 184 -9.26 -10.68 -13.31
CA ASN A 184 -10.04 -10.11 -14.41
C ASN A 184 -9.15 -9.28 -15.34
N TYR A 185 -8.21 -8.52 -14.79
CA TYR A 185 -7.22 -7.77 -15.56
C TYR A 185 -6.34 -8.69 -16.44
N LEU A 186 -5.90 -9.84 -15.91
CA LEU A 186 -5.05 -10.78 -16.65
C LEU A 186 -5.80 -11.67 -17.66
N GLU A 187 -7.13 -11.80 -17.54
CA GLU A 187 -7.91 -12.71 -18.39
C GLU A 187 -7.76 -12.44 -19.90
N PRO A 188 -7.84 -11.19 -20.39
CA PRO A 188 -7.65 -10.88 -21.81
C PRO A 188 -6.29 -11.31 -22.34
N PHE A 189 -5.25 -11.26 -21.50
CA PHE A 189 -3.87 -11.61 -21.85
C PHE A 189 -3.60 -13.11 -21.77
N ARG A 190 -4.54 -13.92 -21.27
CA ARG A 190 -4.34 -15.36 -21.03
C ARG A 190 -3.81 -16.12 -22.24
N ARG A 191 -4.30 -15.80 -23.44
CA ARG A 191 -3.86 -16.47 -24.67
C ARG A 191 -2.45 -16.04 -25.05
N GLU A 192 -2.18 -14.74 -25.03
CA GLU A 192 -0.86 -14.17 -25.31
C GLU A 192 0.19 -14.74 -24.36
N LEU A 193 -0.09 -14.74 -23.06
CA LEU A 193 0.75 -15.32 -22.02
C LEU A 193 1.04 -16.78 -22.27
N ASN A 194 0.00 -17.63 -22.37
CA ASN A 194 0.19 -19.07 -22.52
C ASN A 194 1.01 -19.40 -23.77
N TYR A 195 0.85 -18.65 -24.86
CA TYR A 195 1.46 -18.96 -26.15
C TYR A 195 2.59 -18.01 -26.56
N SER A 196 3.13 -17.19 -25.66
CA SER A 196 4.27 -16.29 -25.92
C SER A 196 5.48 -17.09 -26.41
N GLU A 197 5.98 -16.79 -27.61
CA GLU A 197 7.15 -17.48 -28.16
C GLU A 197 8.42 -17.09 -27.40
N GLU A 198 8.55 -15.81 -27.05
CA GLU A 198 9.67 -15.27 -26.30
C GLU A 198 9.84 -15.97 -24.95
N LEU A 199 8.73 -16.21 -24.24
CA LEU A 199 8.78 -16.84 -22.92
C LEU A 199 8.93 -18.36 -22.98
N LYS A 200 8.53 -19.02 -24.08
CA LYS A 200 8.74 -20.47 -24.27
C LYS A 200 10.22 -20.83 -24.31
N ASP A 201 11.07 -19.94 -24.80
CA ASP A 201 12.51 -20.17 -24.89
C ASP A 201 13.21 -20.16 -23.52
N ILE A 202 12.60 -19.52 -22.51
CA ILE A 202 13.19 -19.35 -21.18
C ILE A 202 12.40 -19.98 -20.04
N MET A 203 11.17 -20.46 -20.28
CA MET A 203 10.31 -21.10 -19.27
C MET A 203 9.94 -22.54 -19.64
N LYS A 204 9.50 -23.31 -18.63
CA LYS A 204 9.04 -24.68 -18.86
C LYS A 204 7.69 -24.68 -19.59
N VAL A 205 7.60 -25.47 -20.66
CA VAL A 205 6.44 -25.55 -21.55
C VAL A 205 5.81 -26.95 -21.51
N ASN A 206 4.49 -27.02 -21.57
CA ASN A 206 3.72 -28.25 -21.79
C ASN A 206 2.64 -27.99 -22.86
N ASN A 207 2.53 -28.84 -23.88
CA ASN A 207 1.59 -28.66 -25.00
C ASN A 207 1.60 -27.23 -25.58
N GLN A 208 2.80 -26.68 -25.80
CA GLN A 208 3.04 -25.31 -26.28
C GLN A 208 2.56 -24.19 -25.36
N LYS A 209 2.17 -24.50 -24.12
CA LYS A 209 1.81 -23.51 -23.10
C LYS A 209 2.90 -23.33 -22.05
N VAL A 210 3.16 -22.08 -21.65
CA VAL A 210 3.99 -21.78 -20.48
C VAL A 210 3.30 -22.30 -19.20
N ILE A 211 3.93 -23.25 -18.51
CA ILE A 211 3.29 -23.99 -17.40
C ILE A 211 2.92 -23.07 -16.24
N ALA A 212 3.79 -22.10 -15.89
CA ALA A 212 3.56 -21.19 -14.78
C ALA A 212 2.24 -20.41 -14.93
N PHE A 213 1.91 -19.99 -16.15
CA PHE A 213 0.70 -19.23 -16.42
C PHE A 213 -0.53 -20.10 -16.38
N GLU A 214 -0.48 -21.31 -16.95
CA GLU A 214 -1.57 -22.28 -16.82
C GLU A 214 -1.88 -22.57 -15.35
N LYS A 215 -0.84 -22.73 -14.51
CA LYS A 215 -0.99 -22.93 -13.06
C LYS A 215 -1.58 -21.72 -12.34
N LEU A 216 -1.18 -20.49 -12.67
CA LEU A 216 -1.81 -19.29 -12.08
C LEU A 216 -3.32 -19.25 -12.36
N PHE A 217 -3.73 -19.46 -13.62
CA PHE A 217 -5.16 -19.46 -13.97
C PHE A 217 -5.91 -20.63 -13.32
N GLU A 218 -5.29 -21.80 -13.15
CA GLU A 218 -5.85 -22.89 -12.34
C GLU A 218 -6.07 -22.47 -10.89
N MET A 219 -5.09 -21.81 -10.27
CA MET A 219 -5.21 -21.30 -8.89
C MET A 219 -6.36 -20.30 -8.76
N TYR A 220 -6.51 -19.34 -9.68
CA TYR A 220 -7.65 -18.42 -9.65
C TYR A 220 -9.01 -19.14 -9.63
N ASN A 221 -9.17 -20.21 -10.43
CA ASN A 221 -10.44 -20.95 -10.46
C ASN A 221 -10.67 -21.80 -9.19
N ASN A 222 -9.61 -22.39 -8.64
CA ASN A 222 -9.75 -23.35 -7.53
C ASN A 222 -9.85 -22.65 -6.16
N PHE A 223 -9.41 -21.39 -6.07
CA PHE A 223 -9.43 -20.58 -4.84
C PHE A 223 -10.56 -19.54 -4.81
N GLY A 224 -11.58 -19.71 -5.64
CA GLY A 224 -12.78 -18.86 -5.64
C GLY A 224 -12.54 -17.42 -6.12
N LEU A 225 -11.51 -17.21 -6.95
CA LEU A 225 -11.11 -15.91 -7.52
C LEU A 225 -11.60 -15.74 -8.97
N ARG A 226 -11.99 -16.83 -9.62
CA ARG A 226 -12.66 -16.88 -10.93
C ARG A 226 -13.67 -18.03 -10.93
N HIS A 227 -14.63 -18.02 -11.87
CA HIS A 227 -15.76 -18.97 -12.00
C HIS A 227 -15.64 -20.27 -11.19
N ASN A 228 -16.66 -20.56 -10.35
CA ASN A 228 -16.68 -21.76 -9.52
C ASN A 228 -16.63 -23.05 -10.37
N ASN A 229 -15.44 -23.65 -10.45
CA ASN A 229 -15.24 -25.02 -10.94
C ASN A 229 -15.60 -26.02 -9.82
N SER A 230 -15.71 -27.30 -10.16
CA SER A 230 -16.13 -28.37 -9.22
C SER A 230 -15.17 -28.66 -8.06
N ASN A 231 -13.90 -28.21 -8.12
CA ASN A 231 -12.93 -28.37 -7.03
C ASN A 231 -12.58 -27.00 -6.45
N GLN A 232 -13.21 -26.64 -5.32
CA GLN A 232 -12.96 -25.38 -4.62
C GLN A 232 -12.18 -25.65 -3.35
N TYR A 233 -10.85 -25.48 -3.40
CA TYR A 233 -9.98 -25.74 -2.24
C TYR A 233 -10.21 -24.74 -1.11
N HIS A 234 -10.64 -23.52 -1.42
CA HIS A 234 -10.86 -22.47 -0.43
C HIS A 234 -12.00 -22.76 0.57
N LEU A 235 -12.87 -23.74 0.30
CA LEU A 235 -14.03 -24.03 1.16
C LEU A 235 -13.67 -24.83 2.42
N ASP A 236 -12.56 -25.57 2.38
CA ASP A 236 -12.17 -26.51 3.43
C ASP A 236 -10.91 -26.05 4.21
N LEU A 237 -10.37 -24.87 3.88
CA LEU A 237 -9.15 -24.32 4.49
C LEU A 237 -9.46 -23.45 5.70
N ALA A 238 -8.55 -23.46 6.67
CA ALA A 238 -8.55 -22.47 7.74
C ALA A 238 -8.17 -21.08 7.19
N ASP A 239 -8.58 -20.02 7.90
CA ASP A 239 -8.38 -18.63 7.47
C ASP A 239 -6.91 -18.28 7.24
N ASP A 240 -6.01 -18.74 8.12
CA ASP A 240 -4.56 -18.55 8.01
C ASP A 240 -3.96 -19.29 6.80
N GLU A 241 -4.41 -20.52 6.54
CA GLU A 241 -4.00 -21.27 5.36
C GLU A 241 -4.53 -20.63 4.06
N LEU A 242 -5.77 -20.15 4.06
CA LEU A 242 -6.36 -19.47 2.91
C LEU A 242 -5.66 -18.14 2.62
N GLU A 243 -5.33 -17.37 3.65
CA GLU A 243 -4.56 -16.14 3.51
C GLU A 243 -3.18 -16.42 2.87
N GLN A 244 -2.47 -17.45 3.33
CA GLN A 244 -1.18 -17.84 2.74
C GLN A 244 -1.32 -18.20 1.25
N TRP A 245 -2.38 -18.92 0.87
CA TRP A 245 -2.65 -19.21 -0.53
C TRP A 245 -2.93 -17.95 -1.36
N TYR A 246 -3.66 -16.98 -0.80
CA TYR A 246 -3.86 -15.69 -1.46
C TYR A 246 -2.55 -14.93 -1.65
N ASP A 247 -1.65 -14.97 -0.67
CA ASP A 247 -0.33 -14.34 -0.78
C ASP A 247 0.57 -15.02 -1.83
N ASP A 248 0.52 -16.35 -1.94
CA ASP A 248 1.22 -17.12 -2.96
C ASP A 248 0.66 -16.85 -4.37
N ILE A 249 -0.67 -16.74 -4.49
CA ILE A 249 -1.35 -16.39 -5.74
C ILE A 249 -1.03 -14.95 -6.14
N TYR A 250 -1.01 -14.00 -5.20
CA TYR A 250 -0.61 -12.62 -5.45
C TYR A 250 0.84 -12.57 -5.95
N THR A 251 1.77 -13.25 -5.27
CA THR A 251 3.18 -13.34 -5.70
C THR A 251 3.30 -13.91 -7.12
N SER A 252 2.55 -14.97 -7.41
CA SER A 252 2.48 -15.55 -8.76
C SER A 252 1.90 -14.58 -9.79
N THR A 253 0.92 -13.75 -9.39
CA THR A 253 0.33 -12.69 -10.22
C THR A 253 1.37 -11.64 -10.59
N LEU A 254 2.15 -11.15 -9.62
CA LEU A 254 3.25 -10.21 -9.86
C LEU A 254 4.27 -10.78 -10.84
N PHE A 255 4.67 -12.04 -10.65
CA PHE A 255 5.59 -12.72 -11.54
C PHE A 255 5.09 -12.77 -12.99
N VAL A 256 3.80 -13.03 -13.20
CA VAL A 256 3.21 -13.05 -14.56
C VAL A 256 3.21 -11.66 -15.19
N ILE A 257 2.87 -10.61 -14.43
CA ILE A 257 2.91 -9.22 -14.92
C ILE A 257 4.33 -8.84 -15.34
N LEU A 258 5.33 -9.12 -14.50
CA LEU A 258 6.74 -8.86 -14.82
C LEU A 258 7.20 -9.65 -16.06
N SER A 259 6.74 -10.89 -16.20
CA SER A 259 7.04 -11.73 -17.36
C SER A 259 6.46 -11.17 -18.67
N MET A 260 5.34 -10.43 -18.61
CA MET A 260 4.80 -9.76 -19.80
C MET A 260 5.76 -8.68 -20.31
N ASP A 261 6.37 -7.91 -19.42
CA ASP A 261 7.33 -6.89 -19.82
C ASP A 261 8.64 -7.52 -20.34
N GLU A 262 9.11 -8.59 -19.69
CA GLU A 262 10.26 -9.37 -20.18
C GLU A 262 10.02 -9.92 -21.60
N SER A 263 8.81 -10.43 -21.88
CA SER A 263 8.43 -10.86 -23.23
C SER A 263 8.63 -9.73 -24.25
N ARG A 264 8.22 -8.49 -23.92
CA ARG A 264 8.38 -7.31 -24.80
C ARG A 264 9.85 -6.94 -24.99
N ILE A 265 10.67 -7.04 -23.94
CA ILE A 265 12.12 -6.79 -24.00
C ILE A 265 12.79 -7.80 -24.93
N LEU A 266 12.45 -9.08 -24.80
CA LEU A 266 12.97 -10.15 -25.65
C LEU A 266 12.57 -9.96 -27.12
N SER A 267 11.32 -9.58 -27.41
CA SER A 267 10.90 -9.25 -28.77
C SER A 267 11.72 -8.09 -29.35
N LYS A 268 11.94 -7.01 -28.58
CA LYS A 268 12.78 -5.88 -29.00
C LYS A 268 14.22 -6.33 -29.30
N LEU A 269 14.82 -7.13 -28.42
CA LEU A 269 16.16 -7.67 -28.64
C LEU A 269 16.26 -8.51 -29.92
N LYS A 270 15.25 -9.34 -30.21
CA LYS A 270 15.20 -10.13 -31.43
C LYS A 270 15.17 -9.25 -32.68
N THR A 271 14.32 -8.22 -32.70
CA THR A 271 14.26 -7.27 -33.83
C THR A 271 15.58 -6.54 -34.06
N LEU A 272 16.33 -6.20 -33.00
CA LEU A 272 17.66 -5.59 -33.12
C LEU A 272 18.74 -6.53 -33.66
N ARG A 273 18.58 -7.85 -33.50
CA ARG A 273 19.51 -8.85 -34.05
C ARG A 273 19.24 -9.15 -35.52
N GLU A 274 18.00 -8.97 -35.96
CA GLU A 274 17.53 -9.32 -37.31
C GLU A 274 17.52 -8.14 -38.29
N GLY A 275 17.62 -6.89 -37.79
CA GLY A 275 17.75 -5.66 -38.58
C GLY A 275 19.18 -5.23 -38.79
#